data_AF-A0A7C4VJ72-F1
#
_entry.id   AF-A0A7C4VJ72-F1
#
_cell.length_a   1.000
_cell.length_b   1.000
_cell.length_c   1.000
_cell.angle_alpha   90.00
_cell.angle_beta   90.00
_cell.angle_gamma   90.00
#
_symmetry.space_group_name_H-M   'P 1'
#
loop_
_entity.id
_entity.type
_entity.pdbx_description
1 polymer ?
#
loop_
_entity_poly.entity_id
_entity_poly.type
_entity_poly.pdbx_seq_one_letter_code
_entity_poly.pdbx_strand_id
1 'polypeptide(L)'
;MKRGVRQLPLRSFCARSCRSPAAARRRAGRAERAVFGRADPLVREQGKLVTKERFLEEVWRGVPVTDEALTQCIKTLRRQLGDDASNPRFIETAPKHGYRFIAPVEWVEGTRGSAMSAPSAAVGEFLTLGLAGTIGGGAAGMLGGFLYSFVATGPGMGAVSTVLVLVAITALVGVLGGAGVGFGIAVGALAPLRMGQWSILGGALGGLLVGSLVKLMGVDAFNLLFGQGPGEITGGPEGALLGGAVGLGVWLANKSSERPRLRLNVAVAAATGGAAGATIELLGGRLMAGSLHLLAQHFPTSRLHFDRIGVLFGEYGFGQVSQTVTSALEGALFGACVVGAMIYARRRRGDREKSATLTN
;
A
#
# COMPACT_ATOMS: atom_id res chain seq x y z
N MET A 1 18.42 -7.03 1.58
CA MET A 1 18.64 -6.84 0.12
C MET A 1 18.13 -8.07 -0.65
N LYS A 2 16.91 -8.06 -1.21
CA LYS A 2 16.41 -9.14 -2.09
C LYS A 2 16.43 -8.65 -3.54
N ARG A 3 17.40 -9.16 -4.32
CA ARG A 3 17.63 -8.81 -5.73
C ARG A 3 16.53 -9.41 -6.60
N GLY A 4 15.99 -8.60 -7.51
CA GLY A 4 14.91 -8.98 -8.41
C GLY A 4 15.32 -10.11 -9.37
N VAL A 5 14.62 -11.23 -9.28
CA VAL A 5 14.65 -12.31 -10.27
C VAL A 5 13.82 -11.84 -11.45
N ARG A 6 14.47 -11.39 -12.54
CA ARG A 6 13.80 -11.07 -13.80
C ARG A 6 13.46 -12.38 -14.50
N GLN A 7 12.17 -12.70 -14.61
CA GLN A 7 11.68 -13.69 -15.56
C GLN A 7 11.94 -13.17 -16.97
N LEU A 8 12.75 -13.90 -17.74
CA LEU A 8 12.95 -13.64 -19.17
C LEU A 8 12.33 -14.83 -19.92
N PRO A 9 11.32 -14.62 -20.79
CA PRO A 9 10.83 -15.68 -21.65
C PRO A 9 11.98 -16.14 -22.57
N LEU A 10 12.16 -17.45 -22.76
CA LEU A 10 13.25 -18.04 -23.56
C LEU A 10 13.39 -17.42 -24.95
N ARG A 11 12.28 -17.02 -25.58
CA ARG A 11 12.27 -16.25 -26.83
C ARG A 11 13.14 -14.99 -26.77
N SER A 12 13.00 -14.20 -25.71
CA SER A 12 13.77 -12.96 -25.50
C SER A 12 15.20 -13.21 -25.03
N PHE A 13 15.48 -14.40 -24.51
CA PHE A 13 16.79 -14.83 -24.03
C PHE A 13 17.66 -15.37 -25.18
N CYS A 14 17.14 -16.29 -25.99
CA CYS A 14 17.90 -16.87 -27.11
C CYS A 14 18.11 -15.87 -28.26
N ALA A 15 17.18 -14.91 -28.46
CA ALA A 15 17.38 -13.77 -29.38
C ALA A 15 18.47 -12.77 -28.91
N ARG A 16 18.71 -12.67 -27.60
CA ARG A 16 19.74 -11.77 -27.02
C ARG A 16 21.10 -12.43 -26.87
N SER A 17 21.16 -13.74 -26.59
CA SER A 17 22.42 -14.47 -26.40
C SER A 17 23.22 -14.63 -27.69
N CYS A 18 22.56 -14.71 -28.86
CA CYS A 18 23.26 -14.69 -30.16
C CYS A 18 23.94 -13.36 -30.46
N ARG A 19 23.62 -12.26 -29.74
CA ARG A 19 24.16 -10.92 -29.99
C ARG A 19 25.32 -10.50 -29.09
N SER A 20 25.60 -11.18 -27.96
CA SER A 20 26.73 -10.80 -27.08
C SER A 20 27.13 -11.89 -26.07
N PRO A 21 28.28 -12.58 -26.25
CA PRO A 21 28.76 -13.63 -25.33
C PRO A 21 29.18 -13.14 -23.94
N ALA A 22 29.43 -11.84 -23.77
CA ALA A 22 30.06 -11.27 -22.58
C ALA A 22 29.11 -11.07 -21.37
N ALA A 23 27.80 -10.89 -21.61
CA ALA A 23 26.84 -10.60 -20.54
C ALA A 23 26.48 -11.81 -19.68
N ALA A 24 26.79 -13.03 -20.14
CA ALA A 24 26.36 -14.27 -19.50
C ALA A 24 27.27 -14.75 -18.34
N ARG A 25 28.46 -14.17 -18.16
CA ARG A 25 29.43 -14.61 -17.12
C ARG A 25 29.09 -14.19 -15.68
N ARG A 26 28.23 -13.18 -15.45
CA ARG A 26 28.02 -12.60 -14.11
C ARG A 26 26.93 -13.26 -13.23
N ARG A 27 26.31 -14.36 -13.67
CA ARG A 27 25.14 -14.96 -12.96
C ARG A 27 25.29 -16.44 -12.57
N ALA A 28 26.47 -17.01 -12.69
CA ALA A 28 26.70 -18.46 -12.52
C ALA A 28 26.78 -18.96 -11.06
N GLY A 29 26.70 -18.08 -10.06
CA GLY A 29 26.75 -18.50 -8.65
C GLY A 29 25.36 -18.52 -8.03
N ARG A 30 24.84 -19.73 -7.73
CA ARG A 30 23.63 -20.00 -6.93
C ARG A 30 22.31 -20.08 -7.73
N ALA A 31 22.07 -21.21 -8.40
CA ALA A 31 20.75 -21.59 -8.89
C ALA A 31 20.37 -22.99 -8.39
N GLU A 32 19.82 -23.06 -7.16
CA GLU A 32 19.16 -24.28 -6.66
C GLU A 32 17.70 -24.37 -7.15
N ARG A 33 17.17 -23.28 -7.73
CA ARG A 33 15.83 -23.20 -8.34
C ARG A 33 15.88 -22.36 -9.61
N ALA A 34 15.38 -22.90 -10.71
CA ALA A 34 15.28 -22.23 -12.00
C ALA A 34 13.82 -21.87 -12.30
N VAL A 35 13.57 -20.67 -12.82
CA VAL A 35 12.21 -20.17 -13.11
C VAL A 35 12.03 -20.12 -14.62
N PHE A 36 11.13 -20.95 -15.13
CA PHE A 36 10.79 -21.03 -16.54
C PHE A 36 9.39 -20.47 -16.82
N GLY A 37 9.19 -19.91 -18.01
CA GLY A 37 7.85 -19.48 -18.44
C GLY A 37 7.01 -20.69 -18.85
N ARG A 38 5.69 -20.64 -18.61
CA ARG A 38 4.71 -21.71 -18.98
C ARG A 38 4.68 -22.05 -20.47
N ALA A 39 5.32 -21.27 -21.33
CA ALA A 39 5.43 -21.52 -22.76
C ALA A 39 6.68 -22.34 -23.15
N ASP A 40 7.53 -22.75 -22.21
CA ASP A 40 8.72 -23.53 -22.53
C ASP A 40 8.35 -25.01 -22.81
N PRO A 41 8.56 -25.52 -24.04
CA PRO A 41 8.25 -26.90 -24.40
C PRO A 41 8.96 -27.93 -23.51
N LEU A 42 10.19 -27.63 -23.08
CA LEU A 42 11.00 -28.58 -22.30
C LEU A 42 10.42 -28.79 -20.90
N VAL A 43 9.86 -27.73 -20.31
CA VAL A 43 9.28 -27.75 -18.96
C VAL A 43 7.81 -28.21 -18.99
N ARG A 44 7.09 -27.91 -20.07
CA ARG A 44 5.70 -28.39 -20.27
C ARG A 44 5.62 -29.89 -20.41
N GLU A 45 6.60 -30.49 -21.08
CA GLU A 45 6.66 -31.93 -21.34
C GLU A 45 7.67 -32.61 -20.41
N GLN A 46 7.65 -32.22 -19.13
CA GLN A 46 8.53 -32.79 -18.10
C GLN A 46 8.55 -34.33 -18.19
N GLY A 47 9.75 -34.92 -18.24
CA GLY A 47 9.95 -36.35 -18.32
C GLY A 47 9.72 -36.97 -19.72
N LYS A 48 9.28 -36.20 -20.71
CA LYS A 48 9.11 -36.69 -22.10
C LYS A 48 10.21 -36.13 -23.01
N LEU A 49 10.45 -36.88 -24.08
CA LEU A 49 11.38 -36.48 -25.13
C LEU A 49 10.76 -35.38 -26.00
N VAL A 50 11.42 -34.24 -26.09
CA VAL A 50 11.10 -33.19 -27.07
C VAL A 50 12.07 -33.32 -28.24
N THR A 51 11.55 -33.60 -29.44
CA THR A 51 12.37 -33.76 -30.64
C THR A 51 12.98 -32.45 -31.08
N LYS A 52 14.11 -32.51 -31.81
CA LYS A 52 14.77 -31.30 -32.31
C LYS A 52 13.84 -30.46 -33.20
N GLU A 53 13.12 -31.12 -34.11
CA GLU A 53 12.22 -30.48 -35.07
C GLU A 53 11.10 -29.73 -34.34
N ARG A 54 10.49 -30.37 -33.34
CA ARG A 54 9.43 -29.78 -32.50
C ARG A 54 9.98 -28.62 -31.66
N PHE A 55 11.19 -28.75 -31.12
CA PHE A 55 11.82 -27.69 -30.34
C PHE A 55 12.10 -26.44 -31.21
N LEU A 56 12.57 -26.65 -32.44
CA LEU A 56 12.80 -25.59 -33.41
C LEU A 56 11.49 -24.90 -33.82
N GLU A 57 10.45 -25.68 -34.12
CA GLU A 57 9.13 -25.15 -34.52
C GLU A 57 8.45 -24.33 -33.41
N GLU A 58 8.40 -24.86 -32.19
CA GLU A 58 7.70 -24.21 -31.08
C GLU A 58 8.42 -22.95 -30.57
N VAL A 59 9.76 -22.99 -30.50
CA VAL A 59 10.54 -21.87 -29.97
C VAL A 59 10.77 -20.78 -31.03
N TRP A 60 11.04 -21.16 -32.29
CA TRP A 60 11.41 -20.24 -33.37
C TRP A 60 10.35 -19.99 -34.45
N ARG A 61 9.13 -20.55 -34.35
CA ARG A 61 7.94 -20.29 -35.21
C ARG A 61 8.22 -19.52 -36.51
N GLY A 62 8.74 -20.22 -37.52
CA GLY A 62 8.92 -19.68 -38.88
C GLY A 62 10.27 -19.01 -39.18
N VAL A 63 11.23 -19.02 -38.25
CA VAL A 63 12.62 -18.56 -38.54
C VAL A 63 13.48 -19.79 -38.87
N PRO A 64 14.12 -19.86 -40.06
CA PRO A 64 15.05 -20.94 -40.37
C PRO A 64 16.30 -20.80 -39.49
N VAL A 65 16.45 -21.72 -38.54
CA VAL A 65 17.59 -21.82 -37.62
C VAL A 65 18.24 -23.19 -37.77
N THR A 66 19.56 -23.23 -37.65
CA THR A 66 20.35 -24.47 -37.77
C THR A 66 20.37 -25.24 -36.46
N ASP A 67 20.61 -26.55 -36.52
CA ASP A 67 20.86 -27.44 -35.36
C ASP A 67 21.94 -26.91 -34.41
N GLU A 68 22.90 -26.14 -34.93
CA GLU A 68 23.96 -25.50 -34.14
C GLU A 68 23.39 -24.45 -33.19
N ALA A 69 22.39 -23.66 -33.62
CA ALA A 69 21.74 -22.66 -32.77
C ALA A 69 20.97 -23.32 -31.61
N LEU A 70 20.32 -24.45 -31.87
CA LEU A 70 19.66 -25.25 -30.84
C LEU A 70 20.68 -25.77 -29.81
N THR A 71 21.80 -26.33 -30.30
CA THR A 71 22.88 -26.85 -29.45
C THR A 71 23.49 -25.75 -28.56
N GLN A 72 23.70 -24.54 -29.10
CA GLN A 72 24.16 -23.38 -28.31
C GLN A 72 23.11 -22.88 -27.31
N CYS A 73 21.82 -22.91 -27.65
CA CYS A 73 20.75 -22.55 -26.72
C CYS A 73 20.73 -23.53 -25.52
N ILE A 74 20.81 -24.84 -25.79
CA ILE A 74 20.87 -25.89 -24.75
C ILE A 74 22.16 -25.77 -23.91
N LYS A 75 23.32 -25.53 -24.53
CA LYS A 75 24.58 -25.31 -23.79
C LYS A 75 24.50 -24.09 -22.87
N THR A 76 23.84 -23.03 -23.33
CA THR A 76 23.61 -21.82 -22.53
C THR A 76 22.65 -22.08 -21.38
N LEU A 77 21.57 -22.82 -21.62
CA LEU A 77 20.61 -23.23 -20.60
C LEU A 77 21.29 -24.08 -19.52
N ARG A 78 22.05 -25.11 -19.91
CA ARG A 78 22.82 -25.94 -18.97
C ARG A 78 23.73 -25.11 -18.08
N ARG A 79 24.50 -24.18 -18.67
CA ARG A 79 25.38 -23.28 -17.89
C ARG A 79 24.60 -22.41 -16.89
N GLN A 80 23.40 -21.96 -17.23
CA GLN A 80 22.57 -21.16 -16.32
C GLN A 80 21.92 -21.96 -15.21
N LEU A 81 21.61 -23.24 -15.49
CA LEU A 81 21.07 -24.18 -14.52
C LEU A 81 22.16 -24.80 -13.63
N GLY A 82 23.44 -24.58 -13.96
CA GLY A 82 24.54 -25.30 -13.31
C GLY A 82 24.52 -26.80 -13.62
N ASP A 83 24.00 -27.16 -14.80
CA ASP A 83 23.83 -28.53 -15.28
C ASP A 83 25.06 -28.97 -16.10
N ASP A 84 25.46 -30.23 -15.95
CA ASP A 84 26.54 -30.85 -16.72
C ASP A 84 25.96 -31.87 -17.71
N ALA A 85 26.47 -31.87 -18.94
CA ALA A 85 26.03 -32.82 -19.96
C ALA A 85 26.49 -34.25 -19.67
N SER A 86 27.60 -34.42 -18.94
CA SER A 86 28.15 -35.74 -18.57
C SER A 86 27.40 -36.37 -17.40
N ASN A 87 26.77 -35.55 -16.56
CA ASN A 87 25.95 -35.97 -15.43
C ASN A 87 24.69 -35.08 -15.34
N PRO A 88 23.70 -35.29 -16.23
CA PRO A 88 22.55 -34.40 -16.34
C PRO A 88 21.68 -34.46 -15.09
N ARG A 89 21.42 -33.30 -14.50
CA ARG A 89 20.48 -33.09 -13.38
C ARG A 89 19.19 -32.42 -13.82
N PHE A 90 19.23 -31.65 -14.90
CA PHE A 90 18.10 -30.91 -15.41
C PHE A 90 17.73 -31.28 -16.85
N ILE A 91 18.70 -31.30 -17.77
CA ILE A 91 18.47 -31.53 -19.20
C ILE A 91 19.27 -32.75 -19.67
N GLU A 92 18.58 -33.83 -19.99
CA GLU A 92 19.14 -35.04 -20.59
C GLU A 92 19.16 -34.94 -22.12
N THR A 93 20.28 -35.31 -22.73
CA THR A 93 20.38 -35.43 -24.20
C THR A 93 19.97 -36.83 -24.62
N ALA A 94 18.99 -36.96 -25.51
CA ALA A 94 18.71 -38.21 -26.23
C ALA A 94 19.45 -38.17 -27.58
N PRO A 95 20.54 -38.93 -27.76
CA PRO A 95 21.35 -38.88 -28.96
C PRO A 95 20.49 -39.06 -30.22
N LYS A 96 20.72 -38.23 -31.24
CA LYS A 96 20.01 -38.23 -32.53
C LYS A 96 18.51 -37.92 -32.49
N HIS A 97 17.90 -37.70 -31.32
CA HIS A 97 16.44 -37.51 -31.22
C HIS A 97 16.03 -36.19 -30.58
N GLY A 98 16.72 -35.71 -29.54
CA GLY A 98 16.37 -34.44 -28.91
C GLY A 98 16.78 -34.31 -27.46
N TYR A 99 15.94 -33.65 -26.67
CA TYR A 99 16.24 -33.30 -25.28
C TYR A 99 15.05 -33.62 -24.37
N ARG A 100 15.35 -33.99 -23.11
CA ARG A 100 14.35 -34.29 -22.08
C ARG A 100 14.65 -33.49 -20.81
N PHE A 101 13.63 -32.88 -20.23
CA PHE A 101 13.74 -32.26 -18.90
C PHE A 101 13.43 -33.29 -17.81
N ILE A 102 14.40 -33.57 -16.95
CA ILE A 102 14.31 -34.66 -15.95
C ILE A 102 14.08 -34.15 -14.52
N ALA A 103 14.24 -32.86 -14.27
CA ALA A 103 14.05 -32.29 -12.94
C ALA A 103 12.56 -32.10 -12.58
N PRO A 104 12.18 -32.20 -11.30
CA PRO A 104 10.83 -31.91 -10.83
C PRO A 104 10.44 -30.46 -11.13
N VAL A 105 9.27 -30.25 -11.76
CA VAL A 105 8.72 -28.93 -12.07
C VAL A 105 7.58 -28.61 -11.10
N GLU A 106 7.73 -27.53 -10.34
CA GLU A 106 6.65 -26.96 -9.55
C GLU A 106 6.05 -25.77 -10.32
N TRP A 107 4.78 -25.89 -10.72
CA TRP A 107 4.06 -24.80 -11.38
C TRP A 107 3.64 -23.77 -10.34
N VAL A 108 4.45 -22.74 -10.15
CA VAL A 108 3.97 -21.54 -9.46
C VAL A 108 2.93 -20.91 -10.38
N GLU A 109 1.67 -20.87 -9.94
CA GLU A 109 0.66 -20.02 -10.55
C GLU A 109 1.14 -18.58 -10.44
N GLY A 110 1.90 -18.14 -11.44
CA GLY A 110 2.05 -16.73 -11.71
C GLY A 110 0.63 -16.23 -11.86
N THR A 111 0.17 -15.44 -10.89
CA THR A 111 -1.03 -14.64 -10.96
C THR A 111 -1.04 -14.09 -12.38
N ARG A 112 -1.86 -14.71 -13.24
CA ARG A 112 -1.99 -14.25 -14.62
C ARG A 112 -2.31 -12.79 -14.44
N GLY A 113 -1.45 -11.94 -15.00
CA GLY A 113 -1.75 -10.54 -15.11
C GLY A 113 -3.18 -10.48 -15.62
N SER A 114 -4.05 -9.95 -14.77
CA SER A 114 -5.38 -9.51 -15.11
C SER A 114 -5.19 -8.39 -16.14
N ALA A 115 -4.83 -8.77 -17.35
CA ALA A 115 -4.98 -7.95 -18.52
C ALA A 115 -6.37 -8.31 -19.02
N MET A 116 -7.35 -7.49 -18.63
CA MET A 116 -8.80 -7.57 -18.90
C MET A 116 -9.72 -8.16 -17.81
N SER A 117 -9.44 -8.00 -16.51
CA SER A 117 -10.59 -7.86 -15.60
C SER A 117 -11.26 -6.52 -15.91
N ALA A 118 -12.54 -6.57 -16.28
CA ALA A 118 -13.35 -5.46 -16.76
C ALA A 118 -13.19 -4.15 -15.94
N PRO A 119 -13.41 -2.97 -16.55
CA PRO A 119 -13.43 -1.68 -15.83
C PRO A 119 -14.29 -1.70 -14.56
N SER A 120 -15.33 -2.53 -14.53
CA SER A 120 -16.17 -2.77 -13.35
C SER A 120 -15.41 -3.27 -12.10
N ALA A 121 -14.40 -4.13 -12.26
CA ALA A 121 -13.63 -4.67 -11.13
C ALA A 121 -12.75 -3.61 -10.47
N ALA A 122 -12.13 -2.75 -11.29
CA ALA A 122 -11.29 -1.63 -10.87
C ALA A 122 -12.12 -0.53 -10.19
N VAL A 123 -13.28 -0.18 -10.76
CA VAL A 123 -14.24 0.76 -10.15
C VAL A 123 -14.76 0.22 -8.81
N GLY A 124 -15.07 -1.08 -8.73
CA GLY A 124 -15.50 -1.71 -7.48
C GLY A 124 -14.43 -1.64 -6.37
N GLU A 125 -13.16 -1.84 -6.70
CA GLU A 125 -12.07 -1.71 -5.70
C GLU A 125 -11.86 -0.26 -5.28
N PHE A 126 -11.91 0.65 -6.25
CA PHE A 126 -11.82 2.08 -6.01
C PHE A 126 -12.90 2.56 -5.03
N LEU A 127 -14.17 2.24 -5.30
CA LEU A 127 -15.30 2.60 -4.45
C LEU A 127 -15.20 1.93 -3.07
N THR A 128 -14.82 0.65 -3.01
CA THR A 128 -14.70 -0.07 -1.73
C THR A 128 -13.66 0.57 -0.82
N LEU A 129 -12.48 0.91 -1.36
CA LEU A 129 -11.40 1.53 -0.58
C LEU A 129 -11.72 2.97 -0.18
N GLY A 130 -12.27 3.75 -1.11
CA GLY A 130 -12.71 5.11 -0.83
C GLY A 130 -13.75 5.16 0.27
N LEU A 131 -14.84 4.41 0.13
CA LEU A 131 -15.92 4.35 1.13
C LEU A 131 -15.43 3.79 2.47
N ALA A 132 -14.57 2.76 2.47
CA ALA A 132 -13.99 2.25 3.70
C ALA A 132 -13.13 3.30 4.40
N GLY A 133 -12.34 4.08 3.64
CA GLY A 133 -11.59 5.21 4.17
C GLY A 133 -12.49 6.29 4.78
N THR A 134 -13.58 6.64 4.09
CA THR A 134 -14.59 7.59 4.60
C THR A 134 -15.21 7.12 5.91
N ILE A 135 -15.63 5.85 5.99
CA ILE A 135 -16.23 5.26 7.20
C ILE A 135 -15.20 5.23 8.33
N GLY A 136 -13.97 4.80 8.04
CA GLY A 136 -12.90 4.76 9.02
C GLY A 136 -12.54 6.16 9.55
N GLY A 137 -12.48 7.15 8.67
CA GLY A 137 -12.25 8.54 9.05
C GLY A 137 -13.39 9.11 9.90
N GLY A 138 -14.64 8.86 9.53
CA GLY A 138 -15.81 9.26 10.34
C GLY A 138 -15.82 8.60 11.71
N ALA A 139 -15.49 7.31 11.79
CA ALA A 139 -15.37 6.60 13.07
C ALA A 139 -14.25 7.18 13.94
N ALA A 140 -13.07 7.48 13.36
CA ALA A 140 -11.99 8.17 14.06
C ALA A 140 -12.43 9.54 14.56
N GLY A 141 -13.15 10.30 13.75
CA GLY A 141 -13.72 11.60 14.12
C GLY A 141 -14.67 11.48 15.31
N MET A 142 -15.66 10.58 15.24
CA MET A 142 -16.60 10.35 16.35
C MET A 142 -15.89 9.94 17.64
N LEU A 143 -14.93 9.01 17.56
CA LEU A 143 -14.14 8.56 18.71
C LEU A 143 -13.30 9.70 19.29
N GLY A 144 -12.60 10.44 18.42
CA GLY A 144 -11.79 11.59 18.81
C GLY A 144 -12.62 12.68 19.47
N GLY A 145 -13.73 13.10 18.85
CA GLY A 145 -14.63 14.10 19.41
C GLY A 145 -15.24 13.68 20.74
N PHE A 146 -15.57 12.40 20.91
CA PHE A 146 -16.06 11.88 22.18
C PHE A 146 -14.97 11.95 23.27
N LEU A 147 -13.75 11.48 22.96
CA LEU A 147 -12.62 11.51 23.88
C LEU A 147 -12.23 12.95 24.25
N TYR A 148 -12.16 13.85 23.28
CA TYR A 148 -11.88 15.27 23.52
C TYR A 148 -12.95 15.92 24.38
N SER A 149 -14.23 15.64 24.11
CA SER A 149 -15.30 16.21 24.91
C SER A 149 -15.23 15.72 26.35
N PHE A 150 -14.97 14.43 26.55
CA PHE A 150 -14.87 13.85 27.88
C PHE A 150 -13.74 14.49 28.72
N VAL A 151 -12.60 14.78 28.09
CA VAL A 151 -11.45 15.36 28.79
C VAL A 151 -11.56 16.88 28.93
N ALA A 152 -12.06 17.57 27.89
CA ALA A 152 -12.08 19.04 27.83
C ALA A 152 -13.35 19.70 28.38
N THR A 153 -14.43 18.94 28.63
CA THR A 153 -15.68 19.48 29.20
C THR A 153 -15.85 19.09 30.68
N GLY A 154 -16.17 20.08 31.52
CA GLY A 154 -16.53 19.86 32.93
C GLY A 154 -17.97 19.37 33.11
N PRO A 155 -18.29 18.73 34.24
CA PRO A 155 -19.68 18.46 34.59
C PRO A 155 -20.42 19.80 34.75
N GLY A 156 -21.46 20.03 33.94
CA GLY A 156 -22.19 21.29 33.92
C GLY A 156 -23.34 21.33 32.91
N MET A 157 -24.23 22.29 33.08
CA MET A 157 -25.41 22.47 32.23
C MET A 157 -24.99 22.78 30.79
N GLY A 158 -25.31 21.90 29.84
CA GLY A 158 -24.92 22.00 28.43
C GLY A 158 -23.66 21.22 28.03
N ALA A 159 -23.10 20.38 28.91
CA ALA A 159 -22.02 19.46 28.56
C ALA A 159 -22.41 18.50 27.41
N VAL A 160 -23.65 17.99 27.43
CA VAL A 160 -24.18 17.13 26.36
C VAL A 160 -24.19 17.84 25.01
N SER A 161 -24.58 19.12 24.97
CA SER A 161 -24.57 19.92 23.74
C SER A 161 -23.16 20.12 23.21
N THR A 162 -22.18 20.39 24.08
CA THR A 162 -20.78 20.51 23.67
C THR A 162 -20.24 19.19 23.14
N VAL A 163 -20.54 18.06 23.80
CA VAL A 163 -20.18 16.73 23.32
C VAL A 163 -20.75 16.46 21.94
N LEU A 164 -22.04 16.72 21.75
CA LEU A 164 -22.72 16.49 20.47
C LEU A 164 -22.10 17.33 19.35
N VAL A 165 -21.87 18.61 19.58
CA VAL A 165 -21.26 19.52 18.60
C VAL A 165 -19.85 19.08 18.26
N LEU A 166 -19.03 18.74 19.27
CA LEU A 166 -17.64 18.34 19.02
C LEU A 166 -17.56 17.01 18.28
N VAL A 167 -18.37 16.03 18.66
CA VAL A 167 -18.51 14.74 17.94
C VAL A 167 -18.97 14.98 16.50
N ALA A 168 -19.94 15.87 16.26
CA ALA A 168 -20.43 16.15 14.91
C ALA A 168 -19.35 16.80 14.03
N ILE A 169 -18.67 17.84 14.54
CA ILE A 169 -17.63 18.55 13.79
C ILE A 169 -16.44 17.61 13.51
N THR A 170 -15.98 16.86 14.50
CA THR A 170 -14.87 15.92 14.33
C THR A 170 -15.23 14.75 13.43
N ALA A 171 -16.45 14.23 13.50
CA ALA A 171 -16.95 13.23 12.55
C ALA A 171 -16.97 13.76 11.12
N LEU A 172 -17.43 15.00 10.90
CA LEU A 172 -17.42 15.63 9.59
C LEU A 172 -16.00 15.80 9.04
N VAL A 173 -15.09 16.35 9.83
CA VAL A 173 -13.67 16.49 9.45
C VAL A 173 -13.04 15.12 9.19
N GLY A 174 -13.34 14.13 10.04
CA GLY A 174 -12.90 12.75 9.87
C GLY A 174 -13.42 12.11 8.58
N VAL A 175 -14.69 12.33 8.23
CA VAL A 175 -15.30 11.89 6.96
C VAL A 175 -14.59 12.53 5.76
N LEU A 176 -14.36 13.84 5.79
CA LEU A 176 -13.68 14.56 4.72
C LEU A 176 -12.23 14.08 4.54
N GLY A 177 -11.47 13.98 5.65
CA GLY A 177 -10.11 13.47 5.65
C GLY A 177 -10.03 12.02 5.21
N GLY A 178 -10.91 11.17 5.75
CA GLY A 178 -11.01 9.75 5.40
C GLY A 178 -11.38 9.52 3.94
N ALA A 179 -12.27 10.35 3.38
CA ALA A 179 -12.60 10.35 1.96
C ALA A 179 -11.39 10.76 1.11
N GLY A 180 -10.77 11.90 1.39
CA GLY A 180 -9.63 12.38 0.59
C GLY A 180 -8.47 11.39 0.59
N VAL A 181 -8.03 10.94 1.76
CA VAL A 181 -6.95 9.96 1.90
C VAL A 181 -7.38 8.60 1.34
N GLY A 182 -8.61 8.17 1.58
CA GLY A 182 -9.12 6.87 1.13
C GLY A 182 -9.22 6.75 -0.38
N PHE A 183 -9.83 7.74 -1.02
CA PHE A 183 -9.89 7.82 -2.49
C PHE A 183 -8.52 8.08 -3.09
N GLY A 184 -7.66 8.89 -2.45
CA GLY A 184 -6.28 9.08 -2.89
C GLY A 184 -5.49 7.76 -2.93
N ILE A 185 -5.57 6.97 -1.86
CA ILE A 185 -4.98 5.61 -1.81
C ILE A 185 -5.58 4.70 -2.88
N ALA A 186 -6.90 4.79 -3.09
CA ALA A 186 -7.60 4.01 -4.09
C ALA A 186 -7.16 4.33 -5.53
N VAL A 187 -6.90 5.60 -5.87
CA VAL A 187 -6.30 5.98 -7.16
C VAL A 187 -4.92 5.37 -7.32
N GLY A 188 -4.09 5.41 -6.26
CA GLY A 188 -2.76 4.79 -6.27
C GLY A 188 -2.81 3.26 -6.50
N ALA A 189 -3.90 2.60 -6.12
CA ALA A 189 -4.10 1.18 -6.35
C ALA A 189 -4.40 0.82 -7.83
N LEU A 190 -4.81 1.79 -8.66
CA LEU A 190 -5.11 1.59 -10.08
C LEU A 190 -3.85 1.61 -10.97
N ALA A 191 -2.67 1.99 -10.45
CA ALA A 191 -1.46 2.15 -11.25
C ALA A 191 -0.79 0.79 -11.62
N PRO A 192 -0.47 0.54 -12.92
CA PRO A 192 -0.04 -0.78 -13.41
C PRO A 192 1.42 -1.18 -13.10
N LEU A 193 2.20 -0.41 -12.32
CA LEU A 193 3.62 -0.70 -12.04
C LEU A 193 3.97 -0.67 -10.54
N ARG A 194 4.38 -1.84 -10.04
CA ARG A 194 5.06 -2.13 -8.75
C ARG A 194 4.50 -1.46 -7.47
N MET A 195 3.51 -2.16 -6.92
CA MET A 195 3.32 -2.56 -5.51
C MET A 195 3.86 -1.62 -4.41
N GLY A 196 3.00 -0.68 -4.00
CA GLY A 196 2.96 -0.21 -2.62
C GLY A 196 3.39 1.22 -2.35
N GLN A 197 4.31 1.78 -3.14
CA GLN A 197 4.68 3.20 -3.00
C GLN A 197 3.55 4.14 -3.45
N TRP A 198 2.67 3.65 -4.32
CA TRP A 198 1.52 4.41 -4.81
C TRP A 198 0.44 4.64 -3.75
N SER A 199 0.32 3.78 -2.72
CA SER A 199 -0.60 4.09 -1.61
C SER A 199 -0.07 5.25 -0.77
N ILE A 200 1.25 5.37 -0.60
CA ILE A 200 1.88 6.50 0.08
C ILE A 200 1.64 7.78 -0.71
N LEU A 201 1.94 7.77 -2.00
CA LEU A 201 1.76 8.95 -2.86
C LEU A 201 0.28 9.34 -2.98
N GLY A 202 -0.60 8.35 -3.18
CA GLY A 202 -2.04 8.58 -3.27
C GLY A 202 -2.63 9.12 -1.97
N GLY A 203 -2.25 8.55 -0.83
CA GLY A 203 -2.64 9.06 0.48
C GLY A 203 -2.12 10.46 0.74
N ALA A 204 -0.85 10.74 0.39
CA ALA A 204 -0.27 12.07 0.53
C ALA A 204 -0.96 13.12 -0.36
N LEU A 205 -1.26 12.80 -1.62
CA LEU A 205 -1.98 13.71 -2.52
C LEU A 205 -3.42 13.95 -2.05
N GLY A 206 -4.11 12.89 -1.59
CA GLY A 206 -5.46 13.01 -1.03
C GLY A 206 -5.49 13.86 0.24
N GLY A 207 -4.52 13.66 1.13
CA GLY A 207 -4.35 14.46 2.34
C GLY A 207 -3.94 15.90 2.04
N LEU A 208 -3.07 16.14 1.05
CA LEU A 208 -2.69 17.47 0.60
C LEU A 208 -3.90 18.24 0.08
N LEU A 209 -4.73 17.60 -0.75
CA LEU A 209 -5.94 18.21 -1.31
C LEU A 209 -6.90 18.64 -0.19
N VAL A 210 -7.21 17.74 0.74
CA VAL A 210 -8.11 18.05 1.86
C VAL A 210 -7.51 19.12 2.76
N GLY A 211 -6.24 19.00 3.14
CA GLY A 211 -5.56 19.97 4.00
C GLY A 211 -5.49 21.36 3.37
N SER A 212 -5.21 21.44 2.07
CA SER A 212 -5.19 22.71 1.33
C SER A 212 -6.58 23.34 1.26
N LEU A 213 -7.62 22.54 1.01
CA LEU A 213 -9.00 23.02 0.98
C LEU A 213 -9.46 23.54 2.34
N VAL A 214 -9.15 22.82 3.42
CA VAL A 214 -9.48 23.23 4.79
C VAL A 214 -8.76 24.51 5.17
N LYS A 215 -7.48 24.66 4.84
CA LYS A 215 -6.73 25.90 5.09
C LYS A 215 -7.32 27.09 4.31
N LEU A 216 -7.63 26.88 3.03
CA LEU A 216 -8.22 27.91 2.18
C LEU A 216 -9.58 28.37 2.72
N MET A 217 -10.45 27.43 3.12
CA MET A 217 -11.78 27.76 3.64
C MET A 217 -11.77 28.27 5.09
N GLY A 218 -10.84 27.81 5.92
CA GLY A 218 -10.83 28.08 7.37
C GLY A 218 -9.97 29.26 7.78
N VAL A 219 -8.78 29.40 7.20
CA VAL A 219 -7.81 30.46 7.56
C VAL A 219 -7.83 31.56 6.52
N ASP A 220 -7.65 31.21 5.25
CA ASP A 220 -7.51 32.22 4.20
C ASP A 220 -8.83 32.96 3.95
N ALA A 221 -9.96 32.25 3.88
CA ALA A 221 -11.26 32.89 3.73
C ALA A 221 -11.62 33.79 4.92
N PHE A 222 -11.34 33.37 6.16
CA PHE A 222 -11.58 34.20 7.35
C PHE A 222 -10.67 35.44 7.37
N ASN A 223 -9.39 35.28 7.06
CA ASN A 223 -8.46 36.41 6.91
C ASN A 223 -8.95 37.40 5.84
N LEU A 224 -9.41 36.91 4.69
CA LEU A 224 -9.89 37.76 3.60
C LEU A 224 -11.21 38.47 3.93
N LEU A 225 -12.13 37.79 4.64
CA LEU A 225 -13.46 38.35 4.95
C LEU A 225 -13.46 39.26 6.18
N PHE A 226 -12.66 38.94 7.20
CA PHE A 226 -12.71 39.59 8.52
C PHE A 226 -11.40 40.29 8.91
N GLY A 227 -10.35 40.19 8.09
CA GLY A 227 -9.03 40.78 8.37
C GLY A 227 -8.27 40.11 9.52
N GLN A 228 -8.84 39.07 10.13
CA GLN A 228 -8.25 38.26 11.19
C GLN A 228 -8.60 36.79 10.98
N GLY A 229 -7.61 35.92 11.21
CA GLY A 229 -7.72 34.48 11.01
C GLY A 229 -7.39 33.74 12.31
N PRO A 230 -8.01 32.58 12.55
CA PRO A 230 -7.91 31.83 13.82
C PRO A 230 -6.53 31.22 14.16
N GLY A 231 -5.43 31.75 13.64
CA GLY A 231 -4.06 31.25 13.82
C GLY A 231 -3.66 30.19 12.78
N GLU A 232 -2.48 29.57 12.99
CA GLU A 232 -1.98 28.52 12.10
C GLU A 232 -2.72 27.19 12.36
N ILE A 233 -3.60 26.82 11.42
CA ILE A 233 -4.33 25.55 11.38
C ILE A 233 -3.66 24.62 10.37
N THR A 234 -3.77 23.28 10.56
CA THR A 234 -3.35 22.26 9.59
C THR A 234 -3.64 22.65 8.15
N GLY A 235 -2.63 22.58 7.28
CA GLY A 235 -2.73 22.85 5.86
C GLY A 235 -2.39 21.66 4.97
N GLY A 236 -2.07 21.98 3.72
CA GLY A 236 -1.69 21.00 2.70
C GLY A 236 -0.50 20.13 3.09
N PRO A 237 0.63 20.68 3.58
CA PRO A 237 1.80 19.89 3.98
C PRO A 237 1.53 18.89 5.11
N GLU A 238 0.79 19.32 6.14
CA GLU A 238 0.41 18.48 7.28
C GLU A 238 -0.54 17.37 6.82
N GLY A 239 -1.52 17.73 5.98
CA GLY A 239 -2.42 16.77 5.35
C GLY A 239 -1.66 15.75 4.48
N ALA A 240 -0.66 16.18 3.72
CA ALA A 240 0.18 15.31 2.91
C ALA A 240 0.99 14.33 3.77
N LEU A 241 1.55 14.81 4.88
CA LEU A 241 2.35 14.00 5.78
C LEU A 241 1.49 12.94 6.49
N LEU A 242 0.33 13.34 7.01
CA LEU A 242 -0.62 12.42 7.64
C LEU A 242 -1.17 11.40 6.61
N GLY A 243 -1.62 11.86 5.45
CA GLY A 243 -2.13 10.99 4.38
C GLY A 243 -1.08 10.02 3.85
N GLY A 244 0.18 10.47 3.69
CA GLY A 244 1.31 9.62 3.33
C GLY A 244 1.60 8.56 4.39
N ALA A 245 1.48 8.90 5.68
CA ALA A 245 1.66 7.95 6.78
C ALA A 245 0.55 6.89 6.87
N VAL A 246 -0.70 7.26 6.55
CA VAL A 246 -1.79 6.29 6.36
C VAL A 246 -1.49 5.37 5.18
N GLY A 247 -1.08 5.94 4.04
CA GLY A 247 -0.66 5.19 2.86
C GLY A 247 0.52 4.25 3.11
N LEU A 248 1.45 4.65 3.98
CA LEU A 248 2.56 3.82 4.46
C LEU A 248 2.06 2.68 5.35
N GLY A 249 1.10 2.94 6.23
CA GLY A 249 0.42 1.93 7.04
C GLY A 249 -0.24 0.86 6.17
N VAL A 250 -0.96 1.26 5.11
CA VAL A 250 -1.54 0.33 4.12
C VAL A 250 -0.45 -0.47 3.40
N TRP A 251 0.65 0.18 3.00
CA TRP A 251 1.74 -0.50 2.32
C TRP A 251 2.40 -1.57 3.19
N LEU A 252 2.73 -1.23 4.44
CA LEU A 252 3.33 -2.15 5.40
C LEU A 252 2.38 -3.30 5.75
N ALA A 253 1.08 -3.01 5.89
CA ALA A 253 0.03 -3.99 6.13
C ALA A 253 -0.09 -5.03 4.99
N ASN A 254 0.20 -4.64 3.75
CA ASN A 254 0.19 -5.54 2.58
C ASN A 254 1.53 -6.29 2.39
N LYS A 255 2.62 -5.81 3.00
CA LYS A 255 3.96 -6.40 2.87
C LYS A 255 4.19 -7.59 3.81
N SER A 256 3.52 -7.60 4.97
CA SER A 256 3.52 -8.73 5.91
C SER A 256 2.55 -9.82 5.43
N SER A 257 3.11 -10.94 4.95
CA SER A 257 2.45 -11.95 4.11
C SER A 257 1.67 -13.06 4.86
N GLU A 258 1.03 -13.91 4.05
CA GLU A 258 0.35 -15.21 4.28
C GLU A 258 -0.90 -15.30 5.18
N ARG A 259 -0.98 -14.60 6.32
CA ARG A 259 -2.22 -14.50 7.11
C ARG A 259 -2.31 -13.14 7.77
N PRO A 260 -3.09 -12.18 7.25
CA PRO A 260 -3.11 -10.84 7.80
C PRO A 260 -3.73 -10.90 9.20
N ARG A 261 -2.94 -10.68 10.25
CA ARG A 261 -3.47 -10.45 11.61
C ARG A 261 -3.99 -9.03 11.64
N LEU A 262 -5.32 -8.86 11.62
CA LEU A 262 -5.98 -7.54 11.56
C LEU A 262 -5.40 -6.58 12.60
N ARG A 263 -5.20 -7.08 13.83
CA ARG A 263 -4.63 -6.33 14.95
C ARG A 263 -3.24 -5.78 14.68
N LEU A 264 -2.35 -6.56 14.05
CA LEU A 264 -0.99 -6.12 13.74
C LEU A 264 -0.99 -5.01 12.70
N ASN A 265 -1.81 -5.16 11.65
CA ASN A 265 -1.87 -4.16 10.59
C ASN A 265 -2.48 -2.83 11.08
N VAL A 266 -3.50 -2.91 11.94
CA VAL A 266 -4.07 -1.74 12.62
C VAL A 266 -3.04 -1.10 13.55
N ALA A 267 -2.27 -1.88 14.30
CA ALA A 267 -1.21 -1.36 15.17
C ALA A 267 -0.09 -0.67 14.37
N VAL A 268 0.31 -1.22 13.23
CA VAL A 268 1.31 -0.59 12.34
C VAL A 268 0.77 0.73 11.78
N ALA A 269 -0.50 0.77 11.36
CA ALA A 269 -1.13 1.99 10.88
C ALA A 269 -1.27 3.06 11.99
N ALA A 270 -1.58 2.63 13.21
CA ALA A 270 -1.58 3.50 14.38
C ALA A 270 -0.17 4.07 14.64
N ALA A 271 0.87 3.24 14.56
CA ALA A 271 2.24 3.68 14.77
C ALA A 271 2.71 4.68 13.70
N THR A 272 2.44 4.42 12.42
CA THR A 272 2.82 5.35 11.35
C THR A 272 2.03 6.66 11.44
N GLY A 273 0.72 6.58 11.69
CA GLY A 273 -0.13 7.74 11.89
C GLY A 273 0.28 8.58 13.10
N GLY A 274 0.60 7.95 14.23
CA GLY A 274 1.04 8.65 15.43
C GLY A 274 2.42 9.27 15.30
N ALA A 275 3.35 8.60 14.62
CA ALA A 275 4.64 9.20 14.28
C ALA A 275 4.47 10.44 13.40
N ALA A 276 3.55 10.39 12.43
CA ALA A 276 3.21 11.55 11.61
C ALA A 276 2.61 12.69 12.44
N GLY A 277 1.67 12.39 13.35
CA GLY A 277 1.08 13.39 14.23
C GLY A 277 2.12 14.10 15.12
N ALA A 278 3.03 13.34 15.74
CA ALA A 278 4.14 13.91 16.49
C ALA A 278 5.07 14.75 15.60
N THR A 279 5.33 14.29 14.37
CA THR A 279 6.19 15.02 13.42
C THR A 279 5.57 16.35 12.98
N ILE A 280 4.25 16.38 12.75
CA ILE A 280 3.52 17.61 12.40
C ILE A 280 3.70 18.66 13.49
N GLU A 281 3.52 18.26 14.76
CA GLU A 281 3.69 19.15 15.91
C GLU A 281 5.13 19.67 16.03
N LEU A 282 6.12 18.80 15.86
CA LEU A 282 7.54 19.17 15.91
C LEU A 282 7.94 20.15 14.79
N LEU A 283 7.20 20.16 13.67
CA LEU A 283 7.38 21.10 12.57
C LEU A 283 6.58 22.40 12.76
N GLY A 284 5.90 22.57 13.90
CA GLY A 284 5.09 23.74 14.23
C GLY A 284 3.65 23.68 13.71
N GLY A 285 3.26 22.59 13.03
CA GLY A 285 1.89 22.37 12.60
C GLY A 285 1.02 21.91 13.76
N ARG A 286 -0.26 22.30 13.77
CA ARG A 286 -1.19 21.95 14.86
C ARG A 286 -2.30 21.07 14.36
N LEU A 287 -2.45 19.88 14.93
CA LEU A 287 -3.60 19.03 14.67
C LEU A 287 -4.84 19.50 15.47
N MET A 288 -5.81 18.62 15.69
CA MET A 288 -7.16 19.01 16.11
C MET A 288 -7.19 19.61 17.51
N ALA A 289 -6.49 19.01 18.48
CA ALA A 289 -6.35 19.53 19.83
C ALA A 289 -5.63 20.89 19.87
N GLY A 290 -4.52 21.03 19.14
CA GLY A 290 -3.79 22.28 19.02
C GLY A 290 -4.62 23.40 18.41
N SER A 291 -5.44 23.07 17.40
CA SER A 291 -6.37 24.00 16.76
C SER A 291 -7.53 24.41 17.67
N LEU A 292 -8.12 23.46 18.40
CA LEU A 292 -9.16 23.77 19.39
C LEU A 292 -8.63 24.61 20.55
N HIS A 293 -7.39 24.36 20.99
CA HIS A 293 -6.75 25.14 22.04
C HIS A 293 -6.56 26.60 21.61
N LEU A 294 -6.11 26.84 20.36
CA LEU A 294 -6.05 28.20 19.79
C LEU A 294 -7.41 28.88 19.75
N LEU A 295 -8.44 28.14 19.37
CA LEU A 295 -9.80 28.67 19.32
C LEU A 295 -10.30 29.03 20.72
N ALA A 296 -10.04 28.18 21.72
CA ALA A 296 -10.40 28.44 23.11
C ALA A 296 -9.68 29.69 23.68
N GLN A 297 -8.44 29.93 23.27
CA GLN A 297 -7.70 31.14 23.65
C GLN A 297 -8.31 32.42 23.05
N HIS A 298 -8.80 32.37 21.81
CA HIS A 298 -9.48 33.51 21.18
C HIS A 298 -10.87 33.78 21.74
N PHE A 299 -11.54 32.75 22.26
CA PHE A 299 -12.87 32.84 22.85
C PHE A 299 -12.81 32.41 24.33
N PRO A 300 -12.38 33.29 25.25
CA PRO A 300 -12.19 32.96 26.67
C PRO A 300 -13.49 32.61 27.40
N THR A 301 -14.66 32.94 26.82
CA THR A 301 -15.98 32.50 27.32
C THR A 301 -16.38 31.10 26.81
N SER A 302 -15.51 30.43 26.05
CA SER A 302 -15.75 29.08 25.57
C SER A 302 -15.76 28.06 26.72
N ARG A 303 -16.51 26.98 26.54
CA ARG A 303 -16.65 25.91 27.55
C ARG A 303 -15.54 24.86 27.48
N LEU A 304 -14.55 25.05 26.59
CA LEU A 304 -13.47 24.10 26.35
C LEU A 304 -12.28 24.40 27.27
N HIS A 305 -11.99 23.49 28.20
CA HIS A 305 -10.92 23.65 29.17
C HIS A 305 -9.82 22.63 28.89
N PHE A 306 -8.72 23.07 28.28
CA PHE A 306 -7.60 22.19 27.89
C PHE A 306 -6.58 21.96 29.01
N ASP A 307 -6.66 22.72 30.11
CA ASP A 307 -5.71 22.61 31.24
C ASP A 307 -5.73 21.23 31.89
N ARG A 308 -6.88 20.54 31.84
CA ARG A 308 -7.03 19.16 32.33
C ARG A 308 -6.15 18.17 31.57
N ILE A 309 -5.92 18.40 30.28
CA ILE A 309 -5.02 17.57 29.48
C ILE A 309 -3.58 17.79 29.93
N GLY A 310 -3.20 19.04 30.18
CA GLY A 310 -1.89 19.41 30.73
C GLY A 310 -1.55 18.70 32.03
N VAL A 311 -2.49 18.74 32.98
CA VAL A 311 -2.33 18.11 34.30
C VAL A 311 -2.09 16.60 34.20
N LEU A 312 -2.71 15.90 33.23
CA LEU A 312 -2.48 14.46 33.02
C LEU A 312 -1.03 14.14 32.65
N PHE A 313 -0.29 15.10 32.06
CA PHE A 313 1.10 14.96 31.66
C PHE A 313 2.07 15.71 32.58
N GLY A 314 1.59 16.28 33.69
CA GLY A 314 2.40 17.05 34.63
C GLY A 314 2.82 18.43 34.11
N GLU A 315 2.12 18.97 33.10
CA GLU A 315 2.35 20.31 32.57
C GLU A 315 1.34 21.32 33.14
N TYR A 316 1.77 22.57 33.28
CA TYR A 316 0.87 23.69 33.54
C TYR A 316 0.19 24.11 32.24
N GLY A 317 -1.10 23.81 32.10
CA GLY A 317 -1.86 24.10 30.89
C GLY A 317 -1.53 23.17 29.72
N PHE A 318 -1.95 23.52 28.51
CA PHE A 318 -1.74 22.69 27.31
C PHE A 318 -0.34 22.88 26.71
N GLY A 319 0.66 22.31 27.39
CA GLY A 319 2.09 22.42 27.05
C GLY A 319 2.53 21.56 25.85
N GLN A 320 3.83 21.58 25.58
CA GLN A 320 4.43 20.96 24.40
C GLN A 320 4.32 19.41 24.44
N VAL A 321 4.42 18.80 25.62
CA VAL A 321 4.28 17.34 25.77
C VAL A 321 2.83 16.96 25.50
N SER A 322 1.88 17.67 26.09
CA SER A 322 0.44 17.45 25.90
C SER A 322 0.05 17.60 24.43
N GLN A 323 0.55 18.64 23.75
CA GLN A 323 0.36 18.85 22.32
C GLN A 323 0.94 17.69 21.50
N THR A 324 2.20 17.32 21.74
CA THR A 324 2.85 16.23 20.98
C THR A 324 2.15 14.89 21.17
N VAL A 325 1.77 14.55 22.40
CA VAL A 325 1.10 13.28 22.72
C VAL A 325 -0.31 13.25 22.14
N THR A 326 -1.08 14.32 22.26
CA THR A 326 -2.43 14.39 21.67
C THR A 326 -2.37 14.34 20.14
N SER A 327 -1.48 15.09 19.51
CA SER A 327 -1.23 15.02 18.05
C SER A 327 -0.83 13.61 17.61
N ALA A 328 0.02 12.92 18.37
CA ALA A 328 0.36 11.52 18.10
C ALA A 328 -0.85 10.58 18.25
N LEU A 329 -1.67 10.75 19.27
CA LEU A 329 -2.87 9.93 19.48
C LEU A 329 -3.92 10.17 18.38
N GLU A 330 -4.09 11.40 17.93
CA GLU A 330 -4.98 11.74 16.82
C GLU A 330 -4.55 11.06 15.52
N GLY A 331 -3.27 11.21 15.16
CA GLY A 331 -2.72 10.58 13.97
C GLY A 331 -2.81 9.05 14.05
N ALA A 332 -2.57 8.47 15.23
CA ALA A 332 -2.69 7.04 15.47
C ALA A 332 -4.13 6.55 15.33
N LEU A 333 -5.09 7.24 15.93
CA LEU A 333 -6.52 6.92 15.87
C LEU A 333 -7.03 6.99 14.42
N PHE A 334 -6.69 8.07 13.71
CA PHE A 334 -7.08 8.25 12.32
C PHE A 334 -6.50 7.14 11.41
N GLY A 335 -5.20 6.88 11.50
CA GLY A 335 -4.54 5.84 10.73
C GLY A 335 -5.09 4.45 11.04
N ALA A 336 -5.29 4.11 12.32
CA ALA A 336 -5.84 2.84 12.76
C ALA A 336 -7.24 2.58 12.18
N CYS A 337 -8.15 3.55 12.29
CA CYS A 337 -9.53 3.40 11.84
C CYS A 337 -9.63 3.35 10.30
N VAL A 338 -8.93 4.23 9.58
CA VAL A 338 -8.94 4.25 8.10
C VAL A 338 -8.37 2.94 7.53
N VAL A 339 -7.17 2.54 7.98
CA VAL A 339 -6.53 1.32 7.47
C VAL A 339 -7.29 0.07 7.94
N GLY A 340 -7.78 0.06 9.18
CA GLY A 340 -8.60 -1.02 9.71
C GLY A 340 -9.88 -1.25 8.89
N ALA A 341 -10.60 -0.18 8.56
CA ALA A 341 -11.78 -0.23 7.72
C ALA A 341 -11.47 -0.76 6.32
N MET A 342 -10.40 -0.28 5.68
CA MET A 342 -9.97 -0.75 4.36
C MET A 342 -9.63 -2.24 4.34
N ILE A 343 -8.86 -2.72 5.33
CA ILE A 343 -8.49 -4.14 5.43
C ILE A 343 -9.73 -5.00 5.66
N TYR A 344 -10.64 -4.54 6.52
CA TYR A 344 -11.89 -5.25 6.78
C TYR A 344 -12.77 -5.34 5.53
N ALA A 345 -12.92 -4.24 4.78
CA ALA A 345 -13.69 -4.20 3.55
C ALA A 345 -13.11 -5.14 2.47
N ARG A 346 -11.78 -5.17 2.31
CA ARG A 346 -11.09 -6.09 1.39
C ARG A 346 -11.33 -7.57 1.74
N ARG A 347 -11.29 -7.93 3.03
CA ARG A 347 -11.56 -9.31 3.47
C ARG A 347 -12.98 -9.73 3.14
N ARG A 348 -13.98 -8.90 3.51
CA ARG A 348 -15.39 -9.19 3.22
C ARG A 348 -15.66 -9.35 1.73
N ARG A 349 -15.03 -8.54 0.87
CA ARG A 349 -15.17 -8.68 -0.58
C ARG A 349 -14.58 -10.00 -1.08
N GLY A 350 -13.37 -10.35 -0.63
CA GLY A 350 -12.74 -11.62 -0.98
C GLY A 350 -13.56 -12.84 -0.53
N ASP A 351 -14.20 -12.78 0.63
CA ASP A 351 -15.08 -13.83 1.12
C ASP A 351 -16.35 -13.96 0.26
N ARG A 352 -16.97 -12.84 -0.14
CA ARG A 352 -18.12 -12.82 -1.06
C ARG A 352 -17.80 -13.41 -2.44
N GLU A 353 -16.63 -13.07 -3.00
CA GLU A 353 -16.20 -13.59 -4.30
C GLU A 353 -15.95 -15.11 -4.25
N LYS A 354 -15.36 -15.61 -3.15
CA LYS A 354 -15.21 -17.06 -2.92
C LYS A 354 -16.55 -17.78 -2.80
N SER A 355 -17.50 -17.23 -2.02
CA SER A 355 -18.84 -17.80 -1.89
C SER A 355 -19.58 -17.84 -3.23
N ALA A 356 -19.50 -16.78 -4.05
CA ALA A 356 -20.13 -16.73 -5.36
C ALA A 356 -19.58 -17.79 -6.33
N THR A 357 -18.29 -18.12 -6.23
CA THR A 357 -17.63 -19.11 -7.09
C THR A 357 -17.98 -20.55 -6.70
N LEU A 358 -18.39 -20.82 -5.45
CA LEU A 358 -18.80 -22.15 -4.99
C LEU A 358 -20.26 -22.50 -5.32
N THR A 359 -21.08 -21.50 -5.64
CA THR A 359 -22.50 -21.66 -6.03
C THR A 359 -22.74 -21.79 -7.53
N ASN A 360 -21.71 -21.67 -8.36
CA ASN A 360 -21.74 -21.87 -9.82
C ASN A 360 -20.97 -23.14 -10.19
#